data_AF-A0A4Y7U3M8-F1
#
_entry.id   AF-A0A4Y7U3M8-F1
#
_cell.length_a   1.000
_cell.length_b   1.000
_cell.length_c   1.000
_cell.angle_alpha   90.00
_cell.angle_beta   90.00
_cell.angle_gamma   90.00
#
_symmetry.space_group_name_H-M   'P 1'
#
loop_
_entity.id
_entity.type
_entity.pdbx_description
1 polymer ?
#
loop_
_entity_poly.entity_id
_entity_poly.type
_entity_poly.pdbx_seq_one_letter_code
_entity_poly.pdbx_strand_id
1 'polypeptide(L)'
;SQKDLINRPNKSMLDRLVSQKTKLSVYFTLNFMAVLMALIVSWRAFLFFSVYIFLIWFYSHKIKKYPIIGNLTAALLAVIPFFAILLYFYNKISFEEIEDHMSHFAVISAHAMFLFLLLLIREMI
;
A
#
# COMPACT_ATOMS: atom_id res chain seq x y z
N SER A 1 -9.68 1.73 24.69
CA SER A 1 -10.14 2.66 25.74
C SER A 1 -11.49 2.16 26.27
N GLN A 2 -11.87 2.41 27.54
CA GLN A 2 -13.19 1.98 28.05
C GLN A 2 -14.36 2.55 27.22
N LYS A 3 -14.16 3.69 26.55
CA LYS A 3 -15.12 4.30 25.61
C LYS A 3 -15.32 3.48 24.32
N ASP A 4 -14.35 2.66 23.90
CA ASP A 4 -14.45 1.84 22.68
C ASP A 4 -15.30 0.58 22.90
N LEU A 5 -15.33 0.04 24.14
CA LEU A 5 -16.17 -1.11 24.50
C LEU A 5 -17.66 -0.78 24.35
N ILE A 6 -18.04 0.46 24.65
CA ILE A 6 -19.43 0.92 24.61
C ILE A 6 -19.83 1.24 23.17
N ASN A 7 -18.94 1.86 22.38
CA ASN A 7 -19.27 2.31 21.02
C ASN A 7 -19.09 1.24 19.92
N ARG A 8 -18.26 0.20 20.10
CA ARG A 8 -18.01 -0.87 19.09
C ARG A 8 -17.69 -2.24 19.72
N PRO A 9 -18.68 -2.93 20.33
CA PRO A 9 -18.44 -4.14 21.13
C PRO A 9 -17.80 -5.30 20.34
N ASN A 10 -18.27 -5.60 19.12
CA ASN A 10 -17.76 -6.71 18.31
C ASN A 10 -16.29 -6.53 17.89
N LYS A 11 -15.87 -5.30 17.60
CA LYS A 11 -14.48 -4.98 17.24
C LYS A 11 -13.54 -5.14 18.44
N SER A 12 -14.02 -4.73 19.62
CA SER A 12 -13.27 -4.85 20.88
C SER A 12 -13.09 -6.31 21.34
N MET A 13 -14.06 -7.18 21.06
CA MET A 13 -13.99 -8.60 21.42
C MET A 13 -12.98 -9.37 20.57
N LEU A 14 -12.92 -9.11 19.26
CA LEU A 14 -11.93 -9.71 18.36
C LEU A 14 -10.50 -9.25 18.72
N ASP A 15 -10.34 -7.97 19.06
CA ASP A 15 -9.07 -7.41 19.53
C ASP A 15 -8.59 -8.01 20.86
N ARG A 16 -9.50 -8.61 21.64
CA ARG A 16 -9.22 -9.30 22.91
C ARG A 16 -8.88 -10.78 22.72
N LEU A 17 -9.36 -11.41 21.65
CA LEU A 17 -9.05 -12.81 21.29
C LEU A 17 -7.64 -12.96 20.71
N VAL A 18 -7.16 -11.95 19.97
CA VAL A 18 -5.84 -11.98 19.33
C VAL A 18 -4.89 -11.03 20.04
N SER A 19 -3.84 -11.58 20.65
CA SER A 19 -2.84 -10.79 21.35
C SER A 19 -2.11 -9.83 20.40
N GLN A 20 -1.66 -8.68 20.92
CA GLN A 20 -0.84 -7.73 20.14
C GLN A 20 0.43 -8.38 19.57
N LYS A 21 1.01 -9.35 20.29
CA LYS A 21 2.17 -10.13 19.81
C LYS A 21 1.81 -10.96 18.58
N THR A 22 0.64 -11.59 18.56
CA THR A 22 0.15 -12.36 17.41
C THR A 22 -0.07 -11.44 16.21
N LYS A 23 -0.66 -10.24 16.40
CA LYS A 23 -0.86 -9.26 15.31
C LYS A 23 0.47 -8.83 14.70
N LEU A 24 1.47 -8.53 15.54
CA LEU A 24 2.79 -8.11 15.09
C LEU A 24 3.53 -9.25 14.37
N SER A 25 3.44 -10.47 14.89
CA SER A 25 4.06 -11.66 14.27
C SER A 25 3.46 -11.98 12.91
N VAL A 26 2.13 -11.95 12.78
CA VAL A 26 1.43 -12.16 11.51
C VAL A 26 1.80 -11.06 10.51
N TYR A 27 1.85 -9.79 10.95
CA TYR A 27 2.27 -8.66 10.12
C TYR A 27 3.67 -8.88 9.55
N PHE A 28 4.68 -9.18 10.38
CA PHE A 28 6.04 -9.37 9.90
C PHE A 28 6.18 -10.62 9.02
N THR A 29 5.54 -11.73 9.39
CA THR A 29 5.59 -12.98 8.61
C THR A 29 5.02 -12.77 7.20
N LEU A 30 3.85 -12.15 7.07
CA LEU A 30 3.23 -11.91 5.77
C LEU A 30 4.03 -10.94 4.90
N ASN A 31 4.53 -9.85 5.49
CA ASN A 31 5.37 -8.90 4.75
C ASN A 31 6.69 -9.54 4.30
N PHE A 32 7.30 -10.37 5.14
CA PHE A 32 8.52 -11.09 4.78
C PHE A 32 8.27 -12.06 3.63
N MET A 33 7.18 -12.83 3.66
CA MET A 33 6.78 -13.70 2.56
C MET A 33 6.54 -12.92 1.25
N ALA A 34 5.88 -11.76 1.32
CA ALA A 34 5.65 -10.91 0.16
C ALA A 34 6.97 -10.42 -0.47
N VAL A 35 7.93 -10.00 0.34
CA VAL A 35 9.26 -9.56 -0.12
C VAL A 35 10.06 -10.72 -0.72
N LEU A 36 9.99 -11.92 -0.12
CA LEU A 36 10.61 -13.12 -0.69
C LEU A 36 9.99 -13.49 -2.05
N MET A 37 8.67 -13.42 -2.19
CA MET A 37 8.00 -13.63 -3.49
C MET A 37 8.45 -12.59 -4.52
N ALA A 38 8.58 -11.33 -4.12
CA ALA A 38 9.09 -10.27 -4.99
C ALA A 38 10.54 -10.52 -5.44
N LEU A 39 11.37 -11.12 -4.58
CA LEU A 39 12.75 -11.49 -4.92
C LEU A 39 12.80 -12.54 -6.04
N ILE A 40 11.86 -13.48 -6.07
CA ILE A 40 11.73 -14.48 -7.14
C ILE A 40 11.38 -13.82 -8.48
N VAL A 41 10.60 -12.72 -8.45
CA VAL A 41 10.22 -11.97 -9.66
C VAL A 41 11.41 -11.15 -10.19
N SER A 42 12.04 -10.34 -9.34
CA SER A 42 13.20 -9.51 -9.71
C SER A 42 13.80 -8.83 -8.48
N TRP A 43 15.12 -8.60 -8.50
CA TRP A 43 15.79 -7.75 -7.50
C TRP A 43 15.16 -6.34 -7.38
N ARG A 44 14.69 -5.77 -8.50
CA ARG A 44 14.03 -4.44 -8.48
C ARG A 44 12.66 -4.49 -7.81
N ALA A 45 11.90 -5.58 -8.02
CA ALA A 45 10.62 -5.79 -7.36
C ALA A 45 10.81 -5.98 -5.85
N PHE A 46 11.84 -6.74 -5.44
CA PHE A 46 12.24 -6.85 -4.03
C PHE A 46 12.50 -5.48 -3.40
N LEU A 47 13.29 -4.61 -4.05
CA LEU A 47 13.54 -3.25 -3.55
C LEU A 47 12.26 -2.42 -3.48
N PHE A 48 11.43 -2.46 -4.53
CA PHE A 48 10.17 -1.73 -4.57
C PHE A 48 9.23 -2.12 -3.43
N PHE A 49 8.96 -3.42 -3.25
CA PHE A 49 8.08 -3.89 -2.19
C PHE A 49 8.68 -3.68 -0.80
N SER A 50 10.01 -3.78 -0.64
CA SER A 50 10.67 -3.47 0.63
C SER A 50 10.47 -2.00 1.04
N VAL A 51 10.68 -1.07 0.10
CA VAL A 51 10.44 0.36 0.32
C VAL A 51 8.95 0.62 0.57
N TYR A 52 8.07 -0.01 -0.21
CA TYR A 52 6.62 0.15 -0.05
C TYR A 52 6.13 -0.28 1.33
N ILE A 53 6.55 -1.45 1.80
CA ILE A 53 6.20 -1.96 3.14
C ILE A 53 6.73 -1.03 4.23
N PHE A 54 7.95 -0.53 4.07
CA PHE A 54 8.50 0.48 4.98
C PHE A 54 7.68 1.76 5.00
N LEU A 55 7.21 2.25 3.84
CA LEU A 55 6.36 3.44 3.77
C LEU A 55 4.98 3.21 4.43
N ILE A 56 4.36 2.04 4.25
CA ILE A 56 3.13 1.66 4.98
C ILE A 56 3.38 1.70 6.50
N TRP A 57 4.49 1.10 6.94
CA TRP A 57 4.86 1.11 8.35
C TRP A 57 5.08 2.53 8.87
N PHE A 58 5.82 3.36 8.14
CA PHE A 58 6.11 4.74 8.48
C PHE A 58 4.84 5.59 8.56
N TYR A 59 3.94 5.40 7.60
CA TYR A 59 2.60 6.01 7.60
C TYR A 59 1.85 5.67 8.89
N SER A 60 1.79 4.39 9.25
CA SER A 60 1.11 3.92 10.45
C SER A 60 1.76 4.45 11.74
N HIS A 61 3.08 4.55 11.78
CA HIS A 61 3.83 4.93 12.97
C HIS A 61 3.82 6.45 13.25
N LYS A 62 3.97 7.28 12.22
CA LYS A 62 4.15 8.75 12.37
C LYS A 62 3.07 9.58 11.70
N ILE A 63 2.73 9.27 10.45
CA ILE A 63 1.94 10.19 9.60
C ILE A 63 0.44 10.17 9.93
N LYS A 64 -0.10 8.99 10.29
CA LYS A 64 -1.51 8.81 10.63
C LYS A 64 -2.04 9.75 11.73
N LYS A 65 -1.15 10.35 12.53
CA LYS A 65 -1.51 11.32 13.58
C LYS A 65 -2.05 12.64 13.03
N TYR A 66 -1.72 12.98 11.78
CA TYR A 66 -2.15 14.20 11.13
C TYR A 66 -3.29 13.90 10.16
N PRO A 67 -4.51 14.43 10.34
CA PRO A 67 -5.67 14.00 9.56
C PRO A 67 -5.55 14.31 8.06
N ILE A 68 -5.14 15.53 7.69
CA ILE A 68 -5.03 15.94 6.28
C ILE A 68 -3.86 15.20 5.57
N ILE A 69 -2.67 15.25 6.17
CA ILE A 69 -1.45 14.66 5.60
C ILE A 69 -1.55 13.13 5.62
N GLY A 70 -2.19 12.57 6.66
CA GLY A 70 -2.48 11.15 6.79
C GLY A 70 -3.34 10.63 5.65
N ASN A 71 -4.50 11.23 5.41
CA ASN A 71 -5.40 10.80 4.34
C ASN A 71 -4.75 10.93 2.97
N LEU A 72 -4.03 12.03 2.71
CA LEU A 72 -3.28 12.20 1.47
C LEU A 72 -2.25 11.08 1.26
N THR A 73 -1.48 10.77 2.30
CA THR A 73 -0.46 9.71 2.25
C THR A 73 -1.10 8.33 2.11
N ALA A 74 -2.24 8.09 2.77
CA ALA A 74 -2.98 6.84 2.66
C ALA A 74 -3.50 6.61 1.23
N ALA A 75 -4.10 7.63 0.63
CA ALA A 75 -4.56 7.59 -0.75
C ALA A 75 -3.38 7.35 -1.73
N LEU A 76 -2.23 8.00 -1.52
CA LEU A 76 -1.03 7.74 -2.32
C LEU A 76 -0.54 6.29 -2.16
N LEU A 77 -0.42 5.80 -0.92
CA LEU A 77 0.03 4.43 -0.64
C LEU A 77 -0.90 3.36 -1.20
N ALA A 78 -2.20 3.64 -1.36
CA ALA A 78 -3.15 2.71 -1.98
C ALA A 78 -2.91 2.54 -3.49
N VAL A 79 -2.36 3.57 -4.15
CA VAL A 79 -2.21 3.60 -5.62
C VAL A 79 -0.80 3.14 -6.04
N ILE A 80 0.21 3.31 -5.17
CA ILE A 80 1.61 2.93 -5.44
C ILE A 80 1.78 1.48 -5.97
N PRO A 81 1.12 0.44 -5.43
CA PRO A 81 1.29 -0.94 -5.91
C PRO A 81 0.91 -1.16 -7.38
N PHE A 82 0.01 -0.35 -7.95
CA PHE A 82 -0.34 -0.44 -9.37
C PHE A 82 0.87 -0.16 -10.27
N PHE A 83 1.78 0.71 -9.80
CA PHE A 83 3.03 1.00 -10.50
C PHE A 83 4.09 -0.09 -10.35
N ALA A 84 3.90 -1.06 -9.45
CA ALA A 84 4.80 -2.24 -9.38
C ALA A 84 4.75 -3.06 -10.66
N ILE A 85 3.60 -3.10 -11.34
CA ILE A 85 3.42 -3.79 -12.62
C ILE A 85 4.26 -3.11 -13.72
N LEU A 86 4.37 -1.78 -13.68
CA LEU A 86 5.21 -1.03 -14.61
C LEU A 86 6.69 -1.43 -14.48
N LEU A 87 7.19 -1.74 -13.28
CA LEU A 87 8.57 -2.24 -13.12
C LEU A 87 8.85 -3.54 -13.88
N TYR A 88 7.84 -4.40 -14.05
CA TYR A 88 7.97 -5.64 -14.82
C TYR A 88 8.00 -5.35 -16.33
N PHE A 89 7.07 -4.52 -16.83
CA PHE A 89 6.99 -4.19 -18.26
C PHE A 89 8.16 -3.32 -18.73
N TYR A 90 8.53 -2.28 -17.97
CA TYR A 90 9.64 -1.38 -18.32
C TYR A 90 11.03 -2.01 -18.19
N ASN A 91 11.13 -3.24 -17.68
CA ASN A 91 12.41 -3.95 -17.63
C ASN A 91 12.88 -4.40 -19.02
N LYS A 92 11.94 -4.67 -19.95
CA LYS A 92 12.23 -5.27 -21.26
C LYS A 92 12.22 -4.29 -22.44
N ILE A 93 11.81 -3.05 -22.22
CA ILE A 93 11.56 -2.06 -23.27
C ILE A 93 12.88 -1.38 -23.65
N SER A 94 13.30 -1.52 -24.91
CA SER A 94 14.40 -0.71 -25.47
C SER A 94 13.91 0.75 -25.66
N PHE A 95 14.82 1.74 -25.66
CA PHE A 95 14.43 3.17 -25.74
C PHE A 95 13.50 3.52 -26.92
N GLU A 96 13.49 2.71 -27.99
CA GLU A 96 12.59 2.84 -29.16
C GLU A 96 11.16 2.31 -28.93
N GLU A 97 10.96 1.34 -28.02
CA GLU A 97 9.64 0.75 -27.71
C GLU A 97 8.84 1.57 -26.68
N ILE A 98 9.46 2.61 -26.10
CA ILE A 98 8.82 3.50 -25.11
C ILE A 98 7.64 4.26 -25.72
N GLU A 99 7.72 4.61 -27.00
CA GLU A 99 6.68 5.37 -27.69
C GLU A 99 5.39 4.55 -27.86
N ASP A 100 5.49 3.26 -28.15
CA ASP A 100 4.34 2.38 -28.41
C ASP A 100 3.59 2.00 -27.11
N HIS A 101 4.31 1.91 -25.98
CA HIS A 101 3.74 1.62 -24.66
C HIS A 101 3.17 2.85 -23.92
N MET A 102 3.29 4.05 -24.49
CA MET A 102 2.79 5.29 -23.91
C MET A 102 1.27 5.26 -23.66
N SER A 103 0.53 4.57 -24.54
CA SER A 103 -0.93 4.41 -24.43
C SER A 103 -1.33 3.61 -23.19
N HIS A 104 -0.67 2.49 -22.91
CA HIS A 104 -0.90 1.68 -21.72
C HIS A 104 -0.52 2.43 -20.44
N PHE A 105 0.57 3.20 -20.47
CA PHE A 105 0.96 4.05 -19.34
C PHE A 105 -0.11 5.11 -19.03
N ALA A 106 -0.65 5.78 -20.06
CA ALA A 106 -1.72 6.76 -19.89
C ALA A 106 -2.98 6.15 -19.27
N VAL A 107 -3.37 4.94 -19.70
CA VAL A 107 -4.53 4.22 -19.14
C VAL A 107 -4.29 3.87 -17.67
N ILE A 108 -3.13 3.29 -17.32
CA ILE A 108 -2.79 2.94 -15.93
C ILE A 108 -2.78 4.19 -15.05
N SER A 109 -2.18 5.29 -15.53
CA SER A 109 -2.14 6.56 -14.82
C SER A 109 -3.53 7.17 -14.62
N ALA A 110 -4.41 7.08 -15.61
CA ALA A 110 -5.78 7.57 -15.49
C ALA A 110 -6.57 6.78 -14.43
N HIS A 111 -6.46 5.45 -14.42
CA HIS A 111 -7.11 4.60 -13.41
C HIS A 111 -6.53 4.85 -12.01
N ALA A 112 -5.21 5.00 -11.91
CA ALA A 112 -4.53 5.35 -10.67
C ALA A 112 -5.02 6.69 -10.11
N MET A 113 -5.12 7.72 -10.96
CA MET A 113 -5.62 9.04 -10.57
C MET A 113 -7.09 9.01 -10.16
N PHE A 114 -7.92 8.25 -10.89
CA PHE A 114 -9.32 8.08 -10.54
C PHE A 114 -9.48 7.40 -9.16
N LEU A 115 -8.76 6.29 -8.92
CA LEU A 115 -8.77 5.60 -7.63
C LEU A 115 -8.27 6.51 -6.51
N PHE A 116 -7.20 7.26 -6.75
CA PHE A 116 -6.65 8.24 -5.81
C PHE A 116 -7.69 9.27 -5.39
N LEU A 117 -8.34 9.92 -6.36
CA LEU A 117 -9.37 10.93 -6.08
C LEU A 117 -10.57 10.35 -5.33
N LEU A 118 -11.02 9.15 -5.72
CA LEU A 118 -12.12 8.45 -5.05
C LEU A 118 -11.79 8.20 -3.56
N LEU A 119 -10.60 7.66 -3.28
CA LEU A 119 -10.15 7.41 -1.91
C LEU A 119 -10.03 8.71 -1.10
N LEU A 120 -9.52 9.77 -1.72
CA LEU A 120 -9.34 11.06 -1.07
C LEU A 120 -10.69 11.69 -0.68
N ILE A 121 -11.66 11.71 -1.59
CA ILE A 121 -13.02 12.22 -1.32
C ILE A 121 -13.70 11.37 -0.24
N ARG A 122 -13.60 10.04 -0.33
CA ARG A 122 -14.21 9.12 0.64
C ARG A 122 -13.72 9.36 2.07
N GLU A 123 -12.45 9.72 2.26
CA GLU A 123 -11.89 9.97 3.58
C GLU A 123 -12.11 11.41 4.09
N MET A 124 -12.55 12.33 3.24
CA MET A 124 -12.89 13.71 3.60
C MET A 124 -14.35 13.91 4.02
N ILE A 125 -15.24 13.03 3.56
CA ILE A 125 -16.66 12.98 3.94
C ILE A 125 -16.82 12.24 5.27
#